data_AF-A0A8X6XZP4-F1
#
_entry.id   AF-A0A8X6XZP4-F1
#
_cell.length_a   1.000
_cell.length_b   1.000
_cell.length_c   1.000
_cell.angle_alpha   90.00
_cell.angle_beta   90.00
_cell.angle_gamma   90.00
#
_symmetry.space_group_name_H-M   'P 1'
#
loop_
_entity.id
_entity.type
_entity.pdbx_description
1 polymer ?
#
loop_
_entity_poly.entity_id
_entity_poly.type
_entity_poly.pdbx_seq_one_letter_code
_entity_poly.pdbx_strand_id
1 'polypeptide(L)'
;MRGLASKHFSDDLPKSIWLNRLPANIKLVLVASKDGLNSLAAMADWILELIPRINVNYIEISPKVSNNLMLKQKVSHLAEQSL
;
A
#
# COMPACT_ATOMS: atom_id res chain seq x y z
N MET A 1 -16.92 24.38 11.97
CA MET A 1 -15.58 23.92 12.43
C MET A 1 -14.41 24.63 11.74
N ARG A 2 -14.44 24.92 10.44
CA ARG A 2 -13.36 25.67 9.74
C ARG A 2 -13.10 27.10 10.28
N GLY A 3 -14.17 27.79 10.73
CA GLY A 3 -14.08 29.17 11.21
C GLY A 3 -13.38 29.38 12.56
N LEU A 4 -13.23 28.34 13.39
CA LEU A 4 -12.54 28.45 14.68
C LEU A 4 -11.03 28.15 14.58
N ALA A 5 -10.62 27.32 13.61
CA ALA A 5 -9.21 26.99 13.36
C ALA A 5 -8.51 27.99 12.42
N SER A 6 -9.26 28.72 11.59
CA SER A 6 -8.72 29.66 10.60
C SER A 6 -7.95 30.85 11.21
N LYS A 7 -8.12 31.13 12.51
CA LYS A 7 -7.41 32.22 13.21
C LYS A 7 -6.16 31.75 13.95
N HIS A 8 -5.94 30.44 14.10
CA HIS A 8 -4.96 29.91 15.06
C HIS A 8 -3.83 29.09 14.43
N PHE A 9 -3.98 28.66 13.18
CA PHE A 9 -2.97 27.87 12.48
C PHE A 9 -2.74 28.42 11.07
N SER A 10 -1.48 28.71 10.74
CA SER A 10 -1.07 28.99 9.35
C SER A 10 -1.45 27.81 8.46
N ASP A 11 -1.84 28.07 7.21
CA ASP A 11 -2.13 27.05 6.20
C ASP A 11 -0.97 26.05 5.99
N ASP A 12 0.25 26.42 6.42
CA ASP A 12 1.45 25.60 6.40
C ASP A 12 1.38 24.35 7.30
N LEU A 13 0.69 24.43 8.45
CA LEU A 13 0.61 23.30 9.37
C LEU A 13 -0.32 22.20 8.82
N PRO A 14 -1.57 22.48 8.39
CA PRO A 14 -2.39 21.50 7.69
C PRO A 14 -1.70 20.93 6.45
N LYS A 15 -0.98 21.78 5.69
CA LYS A 15 -0.24 21.36 4.50
C LYS A 15 0.89 20.38 4.83
N SER A 16 1.69 20.64 5.86
CA SER A 16 2.78 19.74 6.26
C SER A 16 2.27 18.40 6.82
N ILE A 17 1.21 18.41 7.63
CA ILE A 17 0.58 17.18 8.14
C ILE A 17 0.01 16.35 6.99
N TRP A 18 -0.70 16.99 6.06
CA TRP A 18 -1.30 16.32 4.92
C TRP A 18 -0.22 15.75 3.98
N LEU A 19 0.82 16.54 3.66
CA LEU A 19 1.96 16.06 2.88
C LEU A 19 2.60 14.85 3.53
N ASN A 20 2.87 14.85 4.84
CA ASN A 20 3.51 13.73 5.52
C ASN A 20 2.76 12.38 5.39
N ARG A 21 1.44 12.41 5.22
CA ARG A 21 0.59 11.21 5.07
C ARG A 21 0.71 10.53 3.70
N LEU A 22 1.22 11.23 2.69
CA LEU A 22 1.29 10.70 1.33
C LEU A 22 2.47 9.74 1.13
N PRO A 23 2.40 8.84 0.13
CA PRO A 23 3.53 8.04 -0.33
C PRO A 23 4.72 8.92 -0.76
N ALA A 24 5.96 8.45 -0.54
CA ALA A 24 7.17 9.23 -0.77
C ALA A 24 7.31 9.76 -2.21
N ASN A 25 6.94 8.95 -3.20
CA ASN A 25 6.95 9.33 -4.62
C ASN A 25 6.01 10.50 -4.92
N ILE A 26 4.82 10.53 -4.30
CA ILE A 26 3.85 11.61 -4.50
C ILE A 26 4.29 12.87 -3.74
N LYS A 27 4.81 12.70 -2.52
CA LYS A 27 5.34 13.82 -1.70
C LYS A 27 6.42 14.61 -2.41
N LEU A 28 7.38 13.93 -3.05
CA LEU A 28 8.50 14.58 -3.73
C LEU A 28 8.04 15.55 -4.82
N VAL A 29 7.02 15.17 -5.58
CA VAL A 29 6.44 16.01 -6.64
C VAL A 29 5.69 17.20 -6.03
N LEU A 30 4.88 16.96 -5.00
CA LEU A 30 4.02 17.98 -4.41
C LEU A 30 4.78 19.01 -3.56
N VAL A 31 5.90 18.63 -2.92
CA VAL A 31 6.72 19.55 -2.12
C VAL A 31 7.34 20.67 -2.98
N ALA A 32 7.58 20.42 -4.26
CA ALA A 32 8.06 21.44 -5.19
C ALA A 32 6.99 22.49 -5.55
N SER A 33 5.70 22.19 -5.34
CA SER A 33 4.60 23.09 -5.64
C SER A 33 4.34 24.07 -4.49
N LYS A 34 4.19 25.36 -4.85
CA LYS A 34 3.81 26.46 -3.95
C LYS A 34 2.30 26.64 -3.84
N ASP A 35 1.52 25.75 -4.45
CA ASP A 35 0.07 25.88 -4.51
C ASP A 35 -0.59 25.67 -3.13
N GLY A 36 -1.83 26.11 -3.02
CA GLY A 36 -2.66 25.88 -1.82
C GLY A 36 -2.98 24.40 -1.61
N LEU A 37 -3.41 24.05 -0.40
CA LEU A 37 -3.70 22.66 -0.03
C LEU A 37 -4.74 21.99 -0.95
N ASN A 38 -5.79 22.72 -1.36
CA ASN A 38 -6.85 22.18 -2.21
C ASN A 38 -6.33 21.77 -3.60
N SER A 39 -5.53 22.63 -4.22
CA SER A 39 -4.87 22.37 -5.50
C SER A 39 -3.84 21.24 -5.39
N LEU A 40 -3.12 21.18 -4.28
CA LEU A 40 -2.16 20.12 -4.03
C LEU A 40 -2.85 18.75 -3.85
N ALA A 41 -4.01 18.74 -3.20
CA ALA A 41 -4.85 17.56 -3.07
C ALA A 41 -5.37 17.06 -4.42
N ALA A 42 -5.88 17.95 -5.27
CA ALA A 42 -6.29 17.58 -6.62
C ALA A 42 -5.13 17.01 -7.45
N MET A 43 -3.93 17.59 -7.33
CA MET A 43 -2.74 17.07 -8.00
C MET A 43 -2.31 15.70 -7.48
N ALA A 44 -2.41 15.46 -6.17
CA ALA A 44 -2.15 14.15 -5.58
C ALA A 44 -3.12 13.08 -6.12
N ASP A 45 -4.40 13.42 -6.25
CA ASP A 45 -5.42 12.54 -6.80
C ASP A 45 -5.11 12.17 -8.26
N TRP A 46 -4.74 13.15 -9.10
CA TRP A 46 -4.32 12.87 -10.47
C TRP A 46 -3.07 12.01 -10.56
N ILE A 47 -2.06 12.28 -9.72
CA ILE A 47 -0.85 11.44 -9.68
C ILE A 47 -1.22 10.01 -9.27
N LEU A 48 -2.11 9.84 -8.30
CA LEU A 48 -2.57 8.53 -7.84
C LEU A 48 -3.36 7.76 -8.92
N GLU A 49 -4.13 8.47 -9.75
CA GLU A 49 -4.84 7.88 -10.90
C GLU A 49 -3.88 7.45 -12.02
N LEU A 50 -2.82 8.23 -12.26
CA LEU A 50 -1.83 7.95 -13.30
C LEU A 50 -0.88 6.81 -12.93
N ILE A 51 -0.61 6.61 -11.64
CA ILE A 51 0.22 5.50 -11.19
C ILE A 51 -0.58 4.20 -11.36
N PRO A 52 -0.11 3.24 -12.18
CA PRO A 52 -0.74 1.94 -12.26
C PRO A 52 -0.82 1.35 -10.86
N ARG A 53 -2.04 1.12 -10.36
CA ARG A 53 -2.21 0.39 -9.10
C ARG A 53 -1.55 -0.95 -9.32
N ILE A 54 -0.45 -1.20 -8.59
CA ILE A 54 0.14 -2.53 -8.55
C ILE A 54 -0.93 -3.41 -7.92
N ASN A 55 -1.71 -4.08 -8.76
CA ASN A 55 -2.58 -5.15 -8.35
C ASN A 55 -1.64 -6.28 -7.97
N VAL A 56 -1.13 -6.24 -6.74
CA VAL A 56 -0.40 -7.36 -6.18
C VAL A 56 -1.44 -8.45 -6.09
N ASN A 57 -1.46 -9.34 -7.09
CA ASN A 57 -2.23 -10.56 -7.03
C ASN A 57 -1.61 -11.36 -5.89
N TYR A 58 -2.09 -11.09 -4.67
CA TYR A 58 -1.72 -11.88 -3.52
C TYR A 58 -2.28 -13.26 -3.82
N ILE A 59 -1.39 -14.15 -4.23
CA ILE A 59 -1.67 -15.56 -4.08
C ILE A 59 -1.58 -15.73 -2.57
N GLU A 60 -2.73 -15.83 -1.91
CA GLU A 60 -2.75 -16.49 -0.62
C GLU A 60 -2.07 -17.81 -0.84
N ILE A 61 -0.84 -17.94 -0.35
CA ILE A 61 -0.20 -19.24 -0.24
C ILE A 61 -1.00 -19.91 0.87
N SER A 62 -2.22 -20.36 0.55
CA SER A 62 -2.94 -21.33 1.35
C SER A 62 -1.90 -22.41 1.58
N PRO A 63 -1.49 -22.65 2.83
CA PRO A 63 -0.38 -23.54 3.10
C PRO A 63 -0.80 -24.86 2.49
N LYS A 64 -0.12 -25.24 1.40
CA LYS A 64 -0.43 -26.43 0.61
C LYS A 64 0.04 -27.64 1.42
N VAL A 65 -0.62 -27.85 2.57
CA VAL A 65 -0.40 -28.95 3.52
C VAL A 65 -0.74 -30.30 2.87
N SER A 66 -1.37 -30.32 1.69
CA SER A 66 -1.84 -31.56 1.09
C SER A 66 -0.78 -32.34 0.27
N ASN A 67 0.32 -31.71 -0.15
CA ASN A 67 1.30 -32.43 -0.98
C ASN A 67 2.25 -33.30 -0.15
N ASN A 68 2.59 -32.88 1.07
CA ASN A 68 3.58 -33.60 1.89
C ASN A 68 3.01 -34.87 2.52
N LEU A 69 1.72 -34.88 2.91
CA LEU A 69 1.02 -36.07 3.42
C LEU A 69 0.93 -37.17 2.35
N MET A 70 0.53 -36.81 1.13
CA MET A 70 0.41 -37.77 0.03
C MET A 70 1.78 -38.30 -0.42
N LEU A 71 2.82 -37.46 -0.40
CA LEU A 71 4.19 -37.90 -0.66
C LEU A 71 4.73 -38.82 0.44
N LYS A 72 4.48 -38.50 1.72
CA LYS A 72 4.86 -39.35 2.85
C LYS A 72 4.19 -40.73 2.77
N GLN A 73 2.90 -40.79 2.46
CA GLN A 73 2.17 -42.05 2.31
C GLN A 73 2.71 -42.90 1.15
N LYS A 74 3.03 -42.28 0.01
CA LYS A 74 3.66 -42.99 -1.11
C LYS A 74 5.04 -43.57 -0.76
N VAL A 75 5.85 -42.79 -0.04
CA VAL A 75 7.19 -43.26 0.40
C VAL A 75 7.07 -44.42 1.38
N SER A 76 6.15 -44.35 2.34
CA SER A 76 5.88 -45.46 3.27
C SER A 76 5.46 -46.74 2.57
N HIS A 77 4.56 -46.65 1.58
CA HIS A 77 4.08 -47.82 0.87
C HIS A 77 5.16 -48.47 -0.02
N LEU A 78 6.04 -47.68 -0.63
CA LEU A 78 7.15 -48.20 -1.42
C LEU A 78 8.21 -48.90 -0.57
N ALA A 79 8.43 -48.43 0.66
CA ALA A 79 9.38 -49.06 1.60
C ALA A 79 8.87 -50.43 2.11
N GLU A 80 7.55 -50.62 2.22
CA GLU A 80 6.95 -51.89 2.64
C GLU A 80 6.88 -52.94 1.52
N GLN A 81 6.93 -52.53 0.24
CA GLN A 81 6.93 -53.46 -0.90
C GLN A 81 8.33 -53.98 -1.28
N SER A 82 9.39 -53.42 -0.69
CA SER A 82 10.78 -53.81 -0.96
C SER A 82 11.35 -54.82 0.06
N LEU A 83 10.49 -55.51 0.81
CA LEU A 83 10.84 -56.55 1.78
C LEU A 83 10.16 -57.88 1.40
#